data_AF-A0A7G3V018-F1
#
_entry.id   AF-A0A7G3V018-F1
#
_cell.length_a   1.000
_cell.length_b   1.000
_cell.length_c   1.000
_cell.angle_alpha   90.00
_cell.angle_beta   90.00
_cell.angle_gamma   90.00
#
_symmetry.space_group_name_H-M   'P 1'
#
loop_
_entity.id
_entity.type
_entity.pdbx_description
1 polymer ?
#
loop_
_entity_poly.entity_id
_entity_poly.type
_entity_poly.pdbx_seq_one_letter_code
_entity_poly.pdbx_strand_id
1 'polypeptide(L)' 'MPRRSIWKGSFVDAFLFRMKKNRESLLSRKIWSRRSSISPEFVDC' A
#
# COMPACT_ATOMS: atom_id res chain seq x y z
N MET A 1 -13.59 -6.50 7.52
CA MET A 1 -12.99 -7.01 6.26
C MET A 1 -12.36 -8.35 6.56
N PRO A 2 -12.79 -9.44 5.92
CA PRO A 2 -12.16 -10.75 6.13
C PRO A 2 -10.68 -10.67 5.78
N ARG A 3 -9.82 -11.25 6.63
CA ARG A 3 -8.38 -11.26 6.40
C ARG A 3 -8.08 -12.17 5.20
N ARG A 4 -7.26 -11.67 4.27
CA ARG A 4 -6.79 -12.46 3.11
C ARG A 4 -5.89 -13.59 3.62
N SER A 5 -5.95 -14.74 2.97
CA SER A 5 -5.12 -15.90 3.32
C SER A 5 -3.63 -15.60 3.10
N ILE A 6 -2.78 -16.10 4.00
CA ILE A 6 -1.33 -15.83 4.01
C ILE A 6 -0.68 -16.20 2.68
N TRP A 7 -1.04 -17.35 2.10
CA TRP A 7 -0.49 -17.83 0.82
C TRP A 7 -0.78 -16.93 -0.38
N LYS A 8 -1.81 -16.06 -0.31
CA LYS A 8 -2.13 -15.08 -1.38
C LYS A 8 -1.36 -13.76 -1.23
N GLY A 9 -0.59 -13.60 -0.15
CA GLY A 9 0.10 -12.37 0.20
C GLY A 9 -0.82 -11.21 0.64
N SER A 10 -0.20 -10.13 1.07
CA SER A 10 -0.87 -8.88 1.42
C SER A 10 -1.44 -8.20 0.18
N PHE A 11 -2.63 -7.62 0.30
CA PHE A 11 -3.23 -6.85 -0.78
C PHE A 11 -2.69 -5.43 -0.78
N VAL A 12 -2.19 -4.96 -1.91
CA VAL A 12 -1.81 -3.56 -2.14
C VAL A 12 -2.50 -3.11 -3.43
N ASP A 13 -3.14 -1.94 -3.40
CA ASP A 13 -3.81 -1.40 -4.58
C ASP A 13 -2.79 -1.12 -5.71
N ALA A 14 -3.18 -1.35 -6.97
CA ALA A 14 -2.28 -1.22 -8.12
C ALA A 14 -1.66 0.19 -8.24
N PHE A 15 -2.41 1.22 -7.83
CA PHE A 15 -1.91 2.60 -7.80
C PHE A 15 -0.77 2.78 -6.79
N LEU A 16 -0.94 2.26 -5.57
CA LEU A 16 0.10 2.30 -4.53
C LEU A 16 1.29 1.44 -4.91
N PHE A 17 1.05 0.28 -5.53
CA PHE A 17 2.11 -0.59 -6.01
C PHE A 17 3.00 0.11 -7.04
N ARG A 18 2.41 0.91 -7.94
CA ARG A 18 3.17 1.70 -8.93
C ARG A 18 3.98 2.82 -8.26
N MET A 19 3.43 3.45 -7.23
CA MET A 19 4.09 4.54 -6.49
C MET A 19 5.20 4.08 -5.55
N LYS A 20 5.22 2.79 -5.18
CA LYS A 20 6.25 2.19 -4.32
C LYS A 20 7.68 2.56 -4.69
N LYS A 21 7.97 2.76 -5.99
CA LYS A 21 9.31 3.11 -6.48
C LYS A 21 9.72 4.57 -6.22
N ASN A 22 8.77 5.48 -6.07
CA ASN A 22 9.01 6.92 -5.94
C ASN A 22 8.45 7.42 -4.61
N ARG A 23 9.24 7.28 -3.53
CA ARG A 23 8.83 7.66 -2.17
C ARG A 23 8.41 9.13 -2.05
N GLU A 24 9.10 10.04 -2.73
CA GLU A 24 8.73 11.47 -2.71
C GLU A 24 7.33 11.74 -3.27
N SER A 25 6.84 10.87 -4.17
CA SER A 25 5.50 11.02 -4.76
C SER A 25 4.36 10.61 -3.81
N LEU A 26 4.69 10.02 -2.66
CA LEU A 26 3.76 9.58 -1.62
C LEU A 26 3.68 10.55 -0.45
N LEU A 27 4.74 11.32 -0.18
CA LEU A 27 4.77 12.33 0.86
C LEU A 27 3.59 13.30 0.68
N SER A 28 2.80 13.51 1.72
CA SER A 28 1.63 14.41 1.78
C SER A 28 0.44 14.08 0.86
N ARG A 29 0.42 12.92 0.20
CA ARG A 29 -0.66 12.57 -0.74
C ARG A 29 -1.80 11.83 -0.06
N LYS A 30 -3.03 12.28 -0.31
CA LYS A 30 -4.23 11.60 0.21
C LYS A 30 -4.50 10.30 -0.55
N ILE A 31 -4.48 9.18 0.18
CA ILE A 31 -4.81 7.84 -0.34
C ILE A 31 -6.28 7.54 -0.06
N TRP A 32 -7.03 7.22 -1.12
CA TRP A 32 -8.45 6.88 -1.01
C TRP A 32 -8.69 5.38 -0.80
N SER A 33 -7.72 4.53 -1.13
CA SER A 33 -7.82 3.08 -0.91
C SER A 33 -7.71 2.76 0.57
N ARG A 34 -8.81 2.31 1.18
CA ARG A 34 -8.90 1.89 2.60
C ARG A 34 -8.68 0.39 2.81
N ARG A 35 -8.52 -0.38 1.73
CA ARG A 35 -8.39 -1.84 1.72
C ARG A 35 -6.95 -2.35 1.58
N SER A 36 -5.99 -1.45 1.36
CA SER A 36 -4.58 -1.81 1.18
C SER A 36 -3.94 -2.15 2.51
N SER A 37 -3.07 -3.15 2.50
CA SER A 37 -2.20 -3.51 3.62
C SER A 37 -0.99 -2.59 3.63
N ILE A 38 -0.55 -2.22 4.83
CA ILE A 38 0.67 -1.44 5.02
C ILE A 38 1.87 -2.37 4.77
N SER A 39 2.70 -2.00 3.80
CA SER A 39 3.95 -2.70 3.49
C SER A 39 5.12 -1.96 4.16
N PRO A 40 6.24 -2.62 4.51
CA PRO A 40 7.35 -1.99 5.23
C PRO A 40 7.92 -0.75 4.53
N GLU A 41 7.78 -0.66 3.21
CA GLU A 41 8.25 0.48 2.43
C GLU A 41 7.47 1.77 2.71
N PHE A 42 6.26 1.66 3.30
CA PHE A 42 5.36 2.76 3.61
C PHE A 42 5.40 3.23 5.08
N VAL A 43 6.31 2.70 5.90
CA VAL A 43 6.36 3.03 7.34
C VAL A 43 6.78 4.48 7.60
N ASP A 44 7.63 5.04 6.73
CA ASP A 44 8.17 6.41 6.85
C ASP A 44 7.67 7.37 5.75
N CYS A 45 6.48 7.11 5.21
CA CYS A 45 5.86 7.89 4.13
C CYS A 45 4.89 8.97 4.62
#